data_AF-A0A7S2J4G4-F1
#
_entry.id   AF-A0A7S2J4G4-F1
#
_cell.length_a   1.000
_cell.length_b   1.000
_cell.length_c   1.000
_cell.angle_alpha   90.00
_cell.angle_beta   90.00
_cell.angle_gamma   90.00
#
_symmetry.space_group_name_H-M   'P 1'
#
loop_
_entity.id
_entity.type
_entity.pdbx_description
1 polymer ?
#
loop_
_entity_poly.entity_id
_entity_poly.type
_entity_poly.pdbx_seq_one_letter_code
_entity_poly.pdbx_strand_id
1 'polypeptide(L)'
;AGYSAKEQRDAGRSVEDLTGVGYQLSDLRAAGFSAQELQGVGFGAEELRSAGTSLAELTGAGASVADLRAAGISAIGLKAEGISLADMKSVGYSVKELKAAGFTPLELHDVEFKAYELTSA
;
A
#
# COMPACT_ATOMS: atom_id res chain seq x y z
N ALA A 1 -19.49 18.84 -24.51
CA ALA A 1 -18.18 18.22 -24.23
C ALA A 1 -18.01 18.24 -22.72
N GLY A 2 -17.77 17.09 -22.10
CA GLY A 2 -17.39 17.06 -20.68
C GLY A 2 -15.97 17.58 -20.52
N TYR A 3 -15.69 18.27 -19.41
CA TYR A 3 -14.33 18.67 -19.05
C TYR A 3 -13.52 17.43 -18.64
N SER A 4 -12.20 17.47 -18.78
CA SER A 4 -11.30 16.45 -18.24
C SER A 4 -11.16 16.57 -16.71
N ALA A 5 -10.78 15.47 -16.03
CA ALA A 5 -10.50 15.50 -14.60
C ALA A 5 -9.40 16.51 -14.24
N LYS A 6 -8.42 16.68 -15.14
CA LYS A 6 -7.33 17.65 -14.97
C LYS A 6 -7.83 19.08 -14.99
N GLU A 7 -8.66 19.44 -15.98
CA GLU A 7 -9.26 20.78 -16.04
C GLU A 7 -10.09 21.09 -14.79
N GLN A 8 -10.81 20.08 -14.27
CA GLN A 8 -11.58 20.26 -13.04
C GLN A 8 -10.69 20.42 -11.80
N ARG A 9 -9.59 19.67 -11.69
CA ARG A 9 -8.59 19.85 -10.63
C ARG A 9 -7.95 21.23 -10.70
N ASP A 10 -7.56 21.66 -11.90
CA ASP A 10 -6.97 22.99 -12.13
C ASP A 10 -7.96 24.13 -11.80
N ALA A 11 -9.26 23.86 -11.95
CA ALA A 11 -10.35 24.74 -11.51
C ALA A 11 -10.66 24.65 -10.00
N GLY A 12 -9.92 23.85 -9.23
CA GLY A 12 -10.03 23.74 -7.78
C GLY A 12 -11.09 22.76 -7.27
N ARG A 13 -11.61 21.86 -8.12
CA ARG A 13 -12.55 20.81 -7.68
C ARG A 13 -11.82 19.75 -6.86
N SER A 14 -12.45 19.32 -5.78
CA SER A 14 -11.91 18.28 -4.92
C SER A 14 -12.06 16.90 -5.55
N VAL A 15 -11.37 15.90 -5.00
CA VAL A 15 -11.48 14.52 -5.49
C VAL A 15 -12.88 13.94 -5.21
N GLU A 16 -13.53 14.34 -4.11
CA GLU A 16 -14.92 14.01 -3.76
C GLU A 16 -15.92 14.50 -4.81
N ASP A 17 -15.75 15.74 -5.28
CA ASP A 17 -16.59 16.32 -6.31
C ASP A 17 -16.53 15.51 -7.60
N LEU A 18 -15.32 15.04 -7.95
CA LEU A 18 -15.08 14.33 -9.20
C LEU A 18 -15.53 12.88 -9.13
N THR A 19 -15.31 12.18 -8.01
CA THR A 19 -15.89 10.84 -7.83
C THR A 19 -17.41 10.90 -7.81
N GLY A 20 -18.01 11.93 -7.21
CA GLY A 20 -19.46 12.14 -7.15
C GLY A 20 -20.13 12.35 -8.51
N VAL A 21 -19.38 12.80 -9.53
CA VAL A 21 -19.89 12.95 -10.91
C VAL A 21 -19.37 11.88 -11.87
N GLY A 22 -18.72 10.84 -11.35
CA GLY A 22 -18.37 9.62 -12.10
C GLY A 22 -16.99 9.62 -12.75
N TYR A 23 -16.04 10.46 -12.31
CA TYR A 23 -14.64 10.27 -12.70
C TYR A 23 -14.05 9.05 -12.00
N GLN A 24 -13.30 8.24 -12.75
CA GLN A 24 -12.71 7.01 -12.25
C GLN A 24 -11.31 7.26 -11.69
N LEU A 25 -10.82 6.32 -10.87
CA LEU A 25 -9.47 6.38 -10.30
C LEU A 25 -8.37 6.69 -11.32
N SER A 26 -8.45 6.11 -12.52
CA SER A 26 -7.50 6.36 -13.61
C SER A 26 -7.51 7.81 -14.08
N ASP A 27 -8.69 8.43 -14.17
CA ASP A 27 -8.84 9.84 -14.57
C ASP A 27 -8.25 10.76 -13.49
N LEU A 28 -8.49 10.44 -12.22
CA LEU A 28 -8.01 11.22 -11.08
C LEU A 28 -6.49 11.10 -10.93
N ARG A 29 -5.92 9.90 -11.13
CA ARG A 29 -4.45 9.73 -11.16
C ARG A 29 -3.84 10.50 -12.32
N ALA A 30 -4.43 10.45 -13.51
CA ALA A 30 -3.98 11.22 -14.67
C ALA A 30 -4.11 12.74 -14.45
N ALA A 31 -5.10 13.18 -13.69
CA ALA A 31 -5.25 14.56 -13.26
C ALA A 31 -4.21 14.99 -12.20
N GLY A 32 -3.51 14.05 -11.57
CA GLY A 32 -2.45 14.33 -10.60
C GLY A 32 -2.92 14.40 -9.15
N PHE A 33 -4.07 13.79 -8.81
CA PHE A 33 -4.45 13.58 -7.41
C PHE A 33 -3.48 12.61 -6.73
N SER A 34 -3.04 12.98 -5.53
CA SER A 34 -2.15 12.19 -4.70
C SER A 34 -2.84 10.93 -4.17
N ALA A 35 -2.05 9.93 -3.78
CA ALA A 35 -2.56 8.72 -3.13
C ALA A 35 -3.36 9.06 -1.86
N GLN A 36 -2.91 10.05 -1.07
CA GLN A 36 -3.61 10.49 0.14
C GLN A 36 -4.99 11.09 -0.16
N GLU A 37 -5.10 11.97 -1.17
CA GLU A 37 -6.40 12.51 -1.61
C GLU A 37 -7.34 11.36 -2.01
N LEU A 38 -6.84 10.39 -2.78
CA LEU A 38 -7.64 9.27 -3.28
C LEU A 38 -8.07 8.30 -2.18
N GLN A 39 -7.21 8.01 -1.20
CA GLN A 39 -7.59 7.24 -0.01
C GLN A 39 -8.66 7.95 0.82
N GLY A 40 -8.61 9.29 0.88
CA GLY A 40 -9.60 10.11 1.57
C GLY A 40 -11.03 9.90 1.06
N VAL A 41 -11.19 9.50 -0.20
CA VAL A 41 -12.50 9.17 -0.82
C VAL A 41 -12.77 7.69 -0.98
N GLY A 42 -11.96 6.85 -0.33
CA GLY A 42 -12.22 5.42 -0.20
C GLY A 42 -11.55 4.53 -1.23
N PHE A 43 -10.64 5.04 -2.09
CA PHE A 43 -9.82 4.15 -2.91
C PHE A 43 -8.80 3.41 -2.04
N GLY A 44 -8.85 2.09 -2.06
CA GLY A 44 -7.97 1.23 -1.28
C GLY A 44 -6.54 1.18 -1.80
N ALA A 45 -5.59 0.74 -0.96
CA ALA A 45 -4.19 0.60 -1.37
C ALA A 45 -4.01 -0.37 -2.56
N GLU A 46 -4.84 -1.42 -2.65
CA GLU A 46 -4.83 -2.37 -3.77
C GLU A 46 -5.24 -1.72 -5.10
N GLU A 47 -6.31 -0.91 -5.08
CA GLU A 47 -6.77 -0.17 -6.25
C GLU A 47 -5.73 0.85 -6.70
N LEU A 48 -5.16 1.58 -5.74
CA LEU A 48 -4.10 2.55 -5.99
C LEU A 48 -2.85 1.89 -6.55
N ARG A 49 -2.45 0.74 -6.02
CA ARG A 49 -1.32 -0.04 -6.53
C ARG A 49 -1.58 -0.51 -7.95
N SER A 50 -2.77 -0.99 -8.24
CA SER A 50 -3.20 -1.38 -9.59
C SER A 50 -3.22 -0.21 -10.57
N ALA A 51 -3.51 1.00 -10.07
CA ALA A 51 -3.41 2.26 -10.81
C ALA A 51 -1.98 2.83 -10.90
N GLY A 52 -0.95 2.05 -10.53
CA GLY A 52 0.46 2.42 -10.68
C GLY A 52 1.03 3.25 -9.52
N THR A 53 0.35 3.32 -8.38
CA THR A 53 0.88 4.01 -7.19
C THR A 53 2.04 3.23 -6.59
N SER A 54 3.15 3.91 -6.34
CA SER A 54 4.34 3.30 -5.76
C SER A 54 4.14 2.91 -4.29
N LEU A 55 5.01 2.05 -3.76
CA LEU A 55 4.95 1.67 -2.34
C LEU A 55 5.17 2.89 -1.43
N ALA A 56 6.18 3.72 -1.74
CA ALA A 56 6.48 4.95 -1.02
C ALA A 56 5.30 5.95 -1.01
N GLU A 57 4.54 6.05 -2.10
CA GLU A 57 3.32 6.87 -2.12
C GLU A 57 2.23 6.29 -1.20
N LEU A 58 2.05 4.96 -1.18
CA LEU A 58 1.06 4.31 -0.30
C LEU A 58 1.44 4.45 1.18
N THR A 59 2.70 4.23 1.53
CA THR A 59 3.20 4.41 2.90
C THR A 59 3.11 5.87 3.32
N GLY A 60 3.51 6.80 2.45
CA GLY A 60 3.38 8.25 2.67
C GLY A 60 1.93 8.74 2.80
N ALA A 61 1.00 8.07 2.13
CA ALA A 61 -0.44 8.33 2.26
C ALA A 61 -1.06 7.70 3.53
N GLY A 62 -0.30 6.92 4.29
CA GLY A 62 -0.73 6.31 5.55
C GLY A 62 -1.42 4.96 5.41
N ALA A 63 -1.22 4.25 4.28
CA ALA A 63 -1.72 2.88 4.14
C ALA A 63 -1.18 1.98 5.25
N SER A 64 -2.06 1.20 5.88
CA SER A 64 -1.64 0.28 6.93
C SER A 64 -0.86 -0.90 6.34
N VAL A 65 -0.08 -1.60 7.17
CA VAL A 65 0.66 -2.80 6.73
C VAL A 65 -0.29 -3.89 6.22
N ALA A 66 -1.53 -3.93 6.73
CA ALA A 66 -2.57 -4.84 6.24
C ALA A 66 -3.04 -4.45 4.83
N ASP A 67 -3.24 -3.15 4.58
CA ASP A 67 -3.60 -2.64 3.25
C ASP A 67 -2.48 -2.89 2.24
N LEU A 68 -1.23 -2.68 2.64
CA LEU A 68 -0.06 -2.96 1.80
C LEU A 68 0.06 -4.46 1.48
N ARG A 69 -0.23 -5.33 2.46
CA ARG A 69 -0.28 -6.78 2.22
C ARG A 69 -1.38 -7.14 1.23
N ALA A 70 -2.58 -6.61 1.40
CA ALA A 70 -3.70 -6.81 0.48
C ALA A 70 -3.36 -6.30 -0.94
N ALA A 71 -2.62 -5.19 -1.03
CA ALA A 71 -2.09 -4.65 -2.28
C ALA A 71 -0.94 -5.48 -2.90
N GLY A 72 -0.62 -6.65 -2.33
CA GLY A 72 0.37 -7.59 -2.86
C GLY A 72 1.83 -7.16 -2.65
N ILE A 73 2.08 -6.26 -1.69
CA ILE A 73 3.46 -5.85 -1.37
C ILE A 73 4.19 -7.01 -0.67
N SER A 74 5.42 -7.28 -1.07
CA SER A 74 6.23 -8.34 -0.47
C SER A 74 6.92 -7.86 0.82
N ALA A 75 7.30 -8.81 1.70
CA ALA A 75 8.10 -8.51 2.89
C ALA A 75 9.44 -7.79 2.54
N ILE A 76 10.01 -8.06 1.36
CA ILE A 76 11.21 -7.36 0.87
C ILE A 76 10.90 -5.86 0.69
N GLY A 77 9.78 -5.54 0.02
CA GLY A 77 9.36 -4.16 -0.19
C GLY A 77 9.07 -3.44 1.12
N LEU A 78 8.33 -4.08 2.03
CA LEU A 78 8.03 -3.50 3.33
C LEU A 78 9.29 -3.25 4.17
N LYS A 79 10.25 -4.18 4.14
CA LYS A 79 11.54 -4.02 4.84
C LYS A 79 12.33 -2.84 4.28
N ALA A 80 12.31 -2.63 2.96
CA ALA A 80 12.97 -1.49 2.33
C ALA A 80 12.36 -0.13 2.75
N GLU A 81 11.06 -0.10 3.05
CA GLU A 81 10.38 1.07 3.63
C GLU A 81 10.58 1.22 5.15
N GLY A 82 11.37 0.32 5.77
CA GLY A 82 11.62 0.36 7.21
C GLY A 82 10.46 -0.16 8.08
N ILE A 83 9.48 -0.84 7.49
CA ILE A 83 8.40 -1.47 8.25
C ILE A 83 8.98 -2.62 9.08
N SER A 84 8.55 -2.73 10.33
CA SER A 84 9.16 -3.68 11.26
C SER A 84 8.73 -5.13 10.98
N LEU A 85 9.58 -6.07 11.39
CA LEU A 85 9.29 -7.49 11.34
C LEU A 85 8.03 -7.84 12.15
N ALA A 86 7.82 -7.18 13.30
CA ALA A 86 6.65 -7.39 14.14
C ALA A 86 5.35 -6.98 13.44
N ASP A 87 5.35 -5.85 12.74
CA ASP A 87 4.18 -5.40 11.97
C ASP A 87 3.86 -6.38 10.83
N MET A 88 4.88 -6.84 10.11
CA MET A 88 4.70 -7.86 9.07
C MET A 88 4.16 -9.19 9.65
N LYS A 89 4.67 -9.64 10.81
CA LYS A 89 4.13 -10.81 11.49
C LYS A 89 2.65 -10.61 11.85
N SER A 90 2.30 -9.44 12.38
CA SER A 90 0.94 -9.14 12.86
C SER A 90 -0.11 -9.25 11.75
N VAL A 91 0.27 -8.93 10.51
CA VAL A 91 -0.61 -9.04 9.35
C VAL A 91 -0.46 -10.37 8.62
N GLY A 92 0.40 -11.27 9.10
CA GLY A 92 0.48 -12.68 8.71
C GLY A 92 1.49 -13.05 7.63
N TYR A 93 2.55 -12.25 7.41
CA TYR A 93 3.67 -12.70 6.56
C TYR A 93 4.30 -13.97 7.15
N SER A 94 4.51 -14.98 6.29
CA SER A 94 5.06 -16.27 6.69
C SER A 94 6.56 -16.20 6.95
N VAL A 95 7.08 -17.16 7.75
CA VAL A 95 8.51 -17.33 7.98
C VAL A 95 9.30 -17.39 6.67
N LYS A 96 8.76 -18.08 5.65
CA LYS A 96 9.41 -18.19 4.33
C LYS A 96 9.54 -16.83 3.64
N GLU A 97 8.48 -16.03 3.63
CA GLU A 97 8.50 -14.68 3.04
C GLU A 97 9.46 -13.75 3.78
N LEU A 98 9.50 -13.84 5.11
CA LEU A 98 10.37 -13.02 5.95
C LEU A 98 11.85 -13.42 5.82
N LYS A 99 12.15 -14.73 5.74
CA LYS A 99 13.50 -15.21 5.39
C LYS A 99 13.93 -14.74 4.00
N ALA A 100 13.02 -14.75 3.01
CA ALA A 100 13.30 -14.23 1.68
C ALA A 100 13.54 -12.71 1.68
N ALA A 101 12.95 -11.97 2.63
CA ALA A 101 13.27 -10.57 2.93
C ALA A 101 14.59 -10.39 3.69
N GLY A 102 15.31 -11.47 4.00
CA GLY A 102 16.60 -11.46 4.67
C GLY A 102 16.51 -11.23 6.18
N PHE A 103 15.38 -11.55 6.83
CA PHE A 103 15.34 -11.69 8.28
C PHE A 103 15.99 -13.00 8.70
N THR A 104 16.81 -12.94 9.73
CA THR A 104 17.54 -14.07 10.30
C THR A 104 16.63 -14.93 11.18
N PRO A 105 16.95 -16.22 11.41
CA PRO A 105 16.22 -17.06 12.34
C PRO A 105 16.15 -16.47 13.76
N LEU A 106 17.19 -15.74 14.19
CA LEU A 106 17.21 -15.09 15.50
C LEU A 106 16.19 -13.94 15.57
N GLU A 107 16.17 -13.05 14.57
CA GLU A 107 15.16 -11.96 14.51
C GLU A 107 13.73 -12.50 14.47
N LEU A 108 13.52 -13.62 13.76
CA LEU A 108 12.20 -14.28 13.69
C LEU A 108 11.82 -14.90 15.04
N HIS A 109 12.76 -15.52 15.73
CA HIS A 109 12.55 -16.03 17.09
C HIS A 109 12.21 -14.89 18.07
N ASP A 110 12.87 -13.73 17.95
CA ASP A 110 12.66 -12.57 18.83
C ASP A 110 11.26 -11.97 18.70
N VAL A 111 10.63 -12.10 17.52
CA VAL A 111 9.21 -11.76 17.33
C VAL A 111 8.28 -12.96 17.58
N GLU A 112 8.71 -13.96 18.34
CA GLU A 112 7.92 -15.12 18.77
C GLU A 112 7.45 -16.06 17.65
N PHE A 113 8.23 -16.21 16.57
CA PHE A 113 8.07 -17.40 15.72
C PHE A 113 8.62 -18.63 16.45
N LYS A 114 7.90 -19.75 16.40
CA LYS A 114 8.30 -20.96 17.11
C LYS A 114 9.46 -21.63 16.39
N ALA A 115 10.36 -22.25 17.15
CA ALA A 115 11.56 -22.90 16.62
C ALA A 115 11.27 -23.89 15.47
N TYR A 116 10.16 -24.65 15.54
CA TYR A 116 9.80 -25.58 14.46
C TYR A 116 9.44 -24.86 13.15
N GLU A 117 8.86 -23.66 13.22
CA GLU A 117 8.52 -22.84 12.04
C GLU A 117 9.78 -22.32 11.35
N LEU A 118 10.83 -22.06 12.13
CA LEU A 118 12.13 -21.60 11.64
C LEU A 118 12.92 -22.71 10.94
N THR A 119 12.68 -23.98 11.28
CA THR A 119 13.32 -25.14 10.64
C THR A 119 12.57 -25.65 9.40
N SER A 120 11.27 -25.37 9.29
CA SER A 120 10.41 -25.88 8.22
C SER A 120 10.29 -24.98 6.98
N ALA A 121 10.93 -23.81 6.99
CA ALA A 121 10.81 -22.77 5.97
C ALA A 121 12.03 -22.67 5.05
#